data_AF-A0A7J7K8W6-F1
#
_entry.id   AF-A0A7J7K8W6-F1
#
_cell.length_a   1.000
_cell.length_b   1.000
_cell.length_c   1.000
_cell.angle_alpha   90.00
_cell.angle_beta   90.00
_cell.angle_gamma   90.00
#
_symmetry.space_group_name_H-M   'P 1'
#
loop_
_entity.id
_entity.type
_entity.pdbx_description
1 polymer ?
#
loop_
_entity_poly.entity_id
_entity_poly.type
_entity_poly.pdbx_seq_one_letter_code
_entity_poly.pdbx_strand_id
1 'polypeptide(L)'
;MTGYSWLFNRPPVLNLPAQLCTRHDVDGIVWSPSAGTDDPPTHTATHNALGYIQASKQNRRFISCPESQSYVAIADSEKHVYIYRQPQTIGTDMRNRKTGKSLAHVSMQQVISLDSGDTIYGLAATNNALYILTCNKLHKYKV
;
A
#
# COMPACT_ATOMS: atom_id res chain seq x y z
N MET A 1 -21.37 -6.84 -6.59
CA MET A 1 -21.06 -5.53 -7.20
C MET A 1 -19.62 -5.54 -7.64
N THR A 2 -19.37 -5.87 -8.91
CA THR A 2 -18.07 -5.74 -9.57
C THR A 2 -17.89 -4.27 -9.97
N GLY A 3 -17.58 -3.43 -8.98
CA GLY A 3 -17.37 -2.00 -9.18
C GLY A 3 -15.89 -1.71 -9.31
N TYR A 4 -15.47 -1.19 -10.47
CA TYR A 4 -14.20 -0.49 -10.59
C TYR A 4 -14.28 0.77 -9.73
N SER A 5 -13.68 0.75 -8.54
CA SER A 5 -13.74 1.86 -7.59
C SER A 5 -12.38 2.49 -7.39
N TRP A 6 -12.36 3.80 -7.20
CA TRP A 6 -11.16 4.51 -6.76
C TRP A 6 -10.66 3.96 -5.41
N LEU A 7 -9.36 3.68 -5.29
CA LEU A 7 -8.73 3.21 -4.04
C LEU A 7 -7.94 4.32 -3.36
N PHE A 8 -6.98 4.92 -4.07
CA PHE A 8 -6.18 6.06 -3.62
C PHE A 8 -5.43 6.71 -4.80
N ASN A 9 -4.93 7.93 -4.59
CA ASN A 9 -4.01 8.59 -5.51
C ASN A 9 -2.59 8.54 -4.94
N ARG A 10 -1.61 8.24 -5.80
CA ARG A 10 -0.20 8.41 -5.45
C ARG A 10 0.23 9.83 -5.85
N PRO A 11 0.86 10.60 -4.95
CA PRO A 11 1.35 11.92 -5.30
C PRO A 11 2.36 11.84 -6.46
N PRO A 12 2.47 12.92 -7.26
CA PRO A 12 3.43 12.97 -8.36
C PRO A 12 4.85 12.84 -7.82
N VAL A 13 5.69 12.17 -8.60
CA VAL A 13 7.14 12.13 -8.40
C VAL A 13 7.76 13.02 -9.47
N LEU A 14 9.00 13.48 -9.27
CA LEU A 14 9.66 14.38 -10.21
C LEU A 14 9.52 13.88 -11.66
N ASN A 15 8.99 14.74 -12.53
CA ASN A 15 8.73 14.47 -13.96
C ASN A 15 7.70 13.38 -14.28
N LEU A 16 6.91 12.93 -13.31
CA LEU A 16 5.82 11.97 -13.52
C LEU A 16 4.50 12.47 -12.92
N PRO A 17 3.37 12.33 -13.63
CA PRO A 17 2.08 12.71 -13.11
C PRO A 17 1.69 11.86 -11.90
N ALA A 18 0.72 12.35 -11.13
CA ALA A 18 0.08 11.57 -10.07
C ALA A 18 -0.50 10.28 -10.66
N GLN A 19 -0.32 9.17 -9.96
CA GLN A 19 -0.85 7.88 -10.38
C GLN A 19 -2.14 7.57 -9.65
N LEU A 20 -3.01 6.81 -10.31
CA LEU A 20 -4.30 6.42 -9.78
C LEU A 20 -4.32 4.93 -9.47
N CYS A 21 -4.71 4.56 -8.25
CA CYS A 21 -5.02 3.18 -7.93
C CYS A 21 -6.52 2.93 -7.99
N THR A 22 -6.96 2.01 -8.86
CA THR A 22 -8.35 1.57 -8.99
C THR A 22 -8.50 0.13 -8.58
N ARG A 23 -9.64 -0.23 -8.02
CA ARG A 23 -10.00 -1.62 -7.73
C ARG A 23 -10.38 -2.35 -9.02
N HIS A 24 -9.83 -3.54 -9.22
CA HIS A 24 -10.25 -4.50 -10.23
C HIS A 24 -10.49 -5.85 -9.54
N ASP A 25 -11.76 -6.27 -9.43
CA ASP A 25 -12.18 -7.42 -8.61
C ASP A 25 -11.72 -7.31 -7.14
N VAL A 26 -10.73 -8.09 -6.70
CA VAL A 26 -10.17 -8.05 -5.34
C VAL A 26 -8.86 -7.25 -5.25
N ASP A 27 -8.25 -6.92 -6.39
CA ASP A 27 -6.93 -6.31 -6.47
C ASP A 27 -7.00 -4.79 -6.67
N GLY A 28 -5.90 -4.10 -6.36
CA GLY A 28 -5.69 -2.70 -6.71
C GLY A 28 -4.73 -2.58 -7.88
N ILE A 29 -5.13 -1.86 -8.92
CA ILE A 29 -4.37 -1.64 -10.14
C ILE A 29 -3.89 -0.20 -10.18
N VAL A 30 -2.58 0.01 -10.32
CA VAL A 30 -1.97 1.35 -10.38
C VAL A 30 -1.78 1.75 -11.83
N TRP A 31 -2.42 2.85 -12.21
CA TRP A 31 -2.37 3.45 -13.54
C TRP A 31 -1.53 4.72 -13.52
N SER A 32 -0.61 4.83 -14.46
CA SER A 32 0.12 6.04 -14.74
C SER A 32 -0.50 6.75 -15.94
N PRO A 33 -0.95 8.00 -15.80
CA PRO A 33 -1.28 8.83 -16.94
C PRO A 33 -0.07 8.94 -17.86
N SER A 34 -0.32 8.92 -19.16
CA SER A 34 0.69 9.15 -20.17
C SER A 34 1.02 10.65 -20.24
N ALA A 35 2.25 10.99 -20.64
CA ALA A 35 2.65 12.39 -20.79
C ALA A 35 1.96 13.08 -21.98
N GLY A 36 1.54 12.30 -22.99
CA GLY A 36 0.69 12.75 -24.09
C GLY A 36 -0.79 12.76 -23.68
N THR A 37 -1.54 13.74 -24.18
CA THR A 37 -2.97 13.95 -23.82
C THR A 37 -3.91 12.85 -24.32
N ASP A 38 -3.50 12.10 -25.36
CA ASP A 38 -4.36 11.14 -26.06
C ASP A 38 -3.96 9.68 -25.85
N ASP A 39 -2.83 9.42 -25.19
CA ASP A 39 -2.37 8.07 -24.93
C ASP A 39 -3.13 7.44 -23.76
N PRO A 40 -3.54 6.17 -23.86
CA PRO A 40 -4.22 5.49 -22.76
C PRO A 40 -3.29 5.38 -21.54
N PRO A 41 -3.84 5.42 -20.30
CA PRO A 41 -3.07 5.20 -19.09
C PRO A 41 -2.38 3.84 -19.09
N THR A 42 -1.14 3.78 -18.66
CA THR A 42 -0.38 2.53 -18.57
C THR A 42 -0.52 1.89 -17.20
N HIS A 43 -0.74 0.58 -17.17
CA HIS A 43 -0.66 -0.21 -15.94
C HIS A 43 0.78 -0.28 -15.44
N THR A 44 1.01 0.00 -14.16
CA THR A 44 2.36 0.04 -13.56
C THR A 44 2.58 -0.93 -12.40
N ALA A 45 1.55 -1.29 -11.63
CA ALA A 45 1.60 -2.46 -10.75
C ALA A 45 0.22 -2.92 -10.28
N THR A 46 0.21 -4.16 -9.76
CA THR A 46 -0.93 -4.80 -9.10
C THR A 46 -0.65 -5.00 -7.61
N HIS A 47 -1.49 -4.43 -6.75
CA HIS A 47 -1.53 -4.71 -5.32
C HIS A 47 -2.57 -5.80 -5.04
N ASN A 48 -2.09 -7.04 -4.89
CA ASN A 48 -2.94 -8.21 -4.68
C ASN A 48 -3.83 -8.06 -3.44
N ALA A 49 -5.09 -8.45 -3.57
CA ALA A 49 -6.14 -8.39 -2.55
C ALA A 49 -6.38 -7.00 -1.93
N LEU A 50 -5.85 -5.91 -2.51
CA LEU A 50 -5.96 -4.59 -1.91
C LEU A 50 -7.42 -4.12 -1.75
N GLY A 51 -8.30 -4.46 -2.69
CA GLY A 51 -9.73 -4.14 -2.58
C GLY A 51 -10.37 -4.81 -1.38
N TYR A 52 -10.01 -6.06 -1.10
CA TYR A 52 -10.49 -6.79 0.09
C TYR A 52 -9.87 -6.23 1.37
N ILE A 53 -8.55 -5.99 1.38
CA ILE A 53 -7.82 -5.39 2.50
C ILE A 53 -8.43 -4.04 2.88
N GLN A 54 -8.63 -3.16 1.90
CA GLN A 54 -9.21 -1.84 2.12
C GLN A 54 -10.62 -1.92 2.70
N ALA A 55 -11.46 -2.83 2.18
CA ALA A 55 -12.82 -3.04 2.68
C ALA A 55 -12.84 -3.53 4.15
N SER A 56 -11.83 -4.29 4.59
CA SER A 56 -11.68 -4.72 5.98
C SER A 56 -11.27 -3.59 6.94
N LYS A 57 -10.81 -2.44 6.42
CA LYS A 57 -10.37 -1.28 7.20
C LYS A 57 -11.42 -0.17 7.08
N GLN A 58 -12.54 -0.34 7.77
CA GLN A 58 -13.66 0.61 7.71
C GLN A 58 -13.29 2.01 8.23
N ASN A 59 -12.45 2.07 9.27
CA ASN A 59 -11.95 3.33 9.85
C ASN A 59 -10.67 3.85 9.18
N ARG A 60 -10.35 3.41 7.95
CA ARG A 60 -9.17 3.91 7.24
C ARG A 60 -9.31 5.40 6.93
N ARG A 61 -8.23 6.15 7.10
CA ARG A 61 -8.17 7.58 6.78
C ARG A 61 -7.16 7.89 5.67
N PHE A 62 -6.04 7.17 5.66
CA PHE A 62 -4.98 7.37 4.67
C PHE A 62 -4.52 6.05 4.08
N ILE A 63 -4.14 6.11 2.80
CA ILE A 63 -3.51 5.02 2.07
C ILE A 63 -2.34 5.60 1.30
N SER A 64 -1.17 4.98 1.37
CA SER A 64 0.02 5.41 0.65
C SER A 64 0.84 4.20 0.22
N CYS A 65 1.45 4.27 -0.95
CA CYS A 65 2.45 3.31 -1.41
C CYS A 65 3.74 4.04 -1.82
N PRO A 66 4.91 3.40 -1.73
CA PRO A 66 6.17 3.98 -2.15
C PRO A 66 6.30 3.93 -3.69
N GLU A 67 7.28 4.62 -4.24
CA GLU A 67 7.55 4.63 -5.68
C GLU A 67 7.88 3.23 -6.22
N SER A 68 8.59 2.41 -5.43
CA SER A 68 8.88 1.02 -5.79
C SER A 68 7.67 0.10 -5.76
N GLN A 69 6.51 0.57 -5.30
CA GLN A 69 5.25 -0.18 -5.19
C GLN A 69 5.35 -1.47 -4.35
N SER A 70 6.42 -1.61 -3.57
CA SER A 70 6.75 -2.83 -2.81
C SER A 70 5.80 -3.13 -1.65
N TYR A 71 5.06 -2.12 -1.18
CA TYR A 71 4.06 -2.27 -0.13
C TYR A 71 2.97 -1.22 -0.23
N VAL A 72 1.87 -1.44 0.48
CA VAL A 72 0.81 -0.46 0.71
C VAL A 72 0.65 -0.25 2.20
N ALA A 73 0.72 1.00 2.65
CA ALA A 73 0.43 1.40 4.02
C ALA A 73 -1.00 1.96 4.11
N ILE A 74 -1.78 1.47 5.08
CA ILE A 74 -3.13 1.94 5.38
C ILE A 74 -3.16 2.37 6.84
N ALA A 75 -3.44 3.65 7.09
CA ALA A 75 -3.64 4.17 8.43
C ALA A 75 -5.13 4.24 8.76
N ASP A 76 -5.50 3.82 9.96
CA ASP A 76 -6.80 4.14 10.53
C ASP A 76 -6.86 5.60 11.03
N SER A 77 -8.02 6.03 11.50
CA SER A 77 -8.20 7.37 12.09
C SER A 77 -7.55 7.50 13.47
N GLU A 78 -7.15 6.40 14.08
CA GLU A 78 -6.62 6.34 15.44
C GLU A 78 -5.10 6.18 15.39
N LYS A 79 -4.58 5.03 15.84
CA LYS A 79 -3.17 4.81 16.13
C LYS A 79 -2.53 3.69 15.31
N HIS A 80 -3.27 3.00 14.44
CA HIS A 80 -2.73 1.85 13.73
C HIS A 80 -2.41 2.18 12.29
N VAL A 81 -1.22 1.77 11.88
CA VAL A 81 -0.81 1.75 10.48
C VAL A 81 -0.46 0.34 10.08
N TYR A 82 -1.20 -0.18 9.11
CA TYR A 82 -1.06 -1.51 8.55
C TYR A 82 -0.19 -1.44 7.30
N ILE A 83 0.87 -2.22 7.23
CA ILE A 83 1.77 -2.30 6.07
C ILE A 83 1.59 -3.67 5.42
N TYR A 84 1.16 -3.67 4.16
CA TYR A 84 0.94 -4.85 3.34
C TYR A 84 2.01 -4.93 2.27
N ARG A 85 2.93 -5.89 2.39
CA ARG A 85 4.00 -6.08 1.41
C ARG A 85 3.56 -7.01 0.30
N GLN A 86 3.93 -6.65 -0.93
CA GLN A 86 3.78 -7.57 -2.05
C GLN A 86 4.68 -8.79 -1.82
N PRO A 87 4.26 -9.99 -2.27
CA PRO A 87 5.06 -11.18 -2.14
C PRO A 87 6.38 -11.00 -2.91
N GLN A 88 7.50 -10.99 -2.20
CA GLN A 88 8.82 -11.06 -2.82
C GLN A 88 9.21 -12.53 -2.98
N THR A 89 9.94 -12.85 -4.05
CA THR A 89 10.53 -14.17 -4.22
C THR A 89 11.56 -14.36 -3.12
N ILE A 90 11.28 -15.24 -2.17
CA ILE A 90 12.21 -15.57 -1.11
C ILE A 90 13.23 -16.53 -1.72
N GLY A 91 14.49 -16.12 -1.84
CA GLY A 91 15.58 -16.96 -2.38
C GLY A 91 15.97 -18.15 -1.50
N THR A 92 15.25 -18.36 -0.39
CA THR A 92 15.41 -19.50 0.51
C THR A 92 14.13 -20.32 0.50
N ASP A 93 14.28 -21.64 0.30
CA ASP A 93 13.17 -22.60 0.30
C ASP A 93 12.48 -22.62 1.67
N MET A 94 11.53 -21.71 1.88
CA MET A 94 10.74 -21.65 3.10
C MET A 94 9.71 -22.78 3.04
N ARG A 95 10.13 -23.95 3.52
CA ARG A 95 9.31 -25.16 3.48
C ARG A 95 8.34 -25.19 4.66
N ASN A 96 7.04 -25.20 4.36
CA ASN A 96 6.03 -25.32 5.40
C ASN A 96 6.16 -26.69 6.10
N ARG A 97 6.57 -26.69 7.37
CA ARG A 97 6.85 -27.92 8.15
C ARG A 97 5.66 -28.87 8.28
N LYS A 98 4.42 -28.36 8.14
CA LYS A 98 3.20 -29.17 8.22
C LYS A 98 2.76 -29.78 6.88
N THR A 99 3.10 -29.15 5.76
CA THR A 99 2.58 -29.55 4.43
C THR A 99 3.68 -29.89 3.41
N GLY A 100 4.95 -29.67 3.74
CA GLY A 100 6.10 -29.98 2.90
C GLY A 100 6.25 -29.07 1.66
N LYS A 101 5.30 -28.17 1.39
CA LYS A 101 5.31 -27.23 0.26
C LYS A 101 6.33 -26.12 0.49
N SER A 102 7.18 -25.84 -0.50
CA SER A 102 8.01 -24.63 -0.53
C SER A 102 7.10 -23.43 -0.78
N LEU A 103 7.10 -22.47 0.15
CA LEU A 103 6.38 -21.21 -0.02
C LEU A 103 7.28 -20.27 -0.84
N ALA A 104 7.08 -20.26 -2.16
CA ALA A 104 7.84 -19.38 -3.06
C ALA A 104 7.57 -17.88 -2.82
N HIS A 105 6.40 -17.56 -2.23
CA HIS A 105 5.93 -16.20 -2.03
C HIS A 105 5.20 -16.09 -0.69
N VAL A 106 5.64 -15.16 0.16
CA VAL A 106 4.96 -14.81 1.41
C VAL A 106 4.58 -13.35 1.34
N SER A 107 3.28 -13.06 1.39
CA SER A 107 2.80 -11.71 1.69
C SER A 107 2.93 -11.47 3.19
N MET A 108 3.48 -10.31 3.56
CA MET A 108 3.68 -9.95 4.96
C MET A 108 2.78 -8.78 5.33
N GLN A 109 2.07 -8.92 6.45
CA GLN A 109 1.38 -7.83 7.12
C GLN A 109 2.20 -7.42 8.36
N GLN A 110 2.46 -6.13 8.49
CA GLN A 110 3.02 -5.53 9.70
C GLN A 110 2.04 -4.49 10.24
N VAL A 111 2.00 -4.32 11.56
CA VAL A 111 1.18 -3.31 12.22
C VAL A 111 2.09 -2.45 13.07
N ILE A 112 2.04 -1.14 12.84
CA ILE A 112 2.63 -0.14 13.71
C ILE A 112 1.50 0.41 14.56
N SER A 113 1.67 0.33 15.88
CA SER A 113 0.77 0.97 16.85
C SER A 113 1.50 2.16 17.44
N LEU A 114 0.93 3.36 17.31
CA LEU A 114 1.44 4.54 17.99
C LEU A 114 1.11 4.45 19.49
N ASP A 115 2.08 4.80 20.35
CA ASP A 115 1.91 4.75 21.80
C ASP A 115 0.93 5.83 22.30
N SER A 116 0.95 7.00 21.64
CA SER A 116 -0.01 8.07 21.84
C SER A 116 -1.30 7.72 21.11
N GLY A 117 -2.45 7.80 21.78
CA GLY A 117 -3.79 7.77 21.14
C GLY A 117 -4.08 8.99 20.26
N ASP A 118 -3.04 9.65 19.76
CA ASP A 118 -3.11 10.83 18.93
C ASP A 118 -3.63 10.43 17.55
N THR A 119 -4.64 11.18 17.08
CA THR A 119 -5.20 11.03 15.75
C THR A 119 -4.13 11.21 14.66
N ILE A 120 -4.12 10.30 13.69
CA ILE A 120 -3.27 10.45 12.49
C ILE A 120 -3.90 11.52 11.58
N TYR A 121 -3.07 12.47 11.14
CA TYR A 121 -3.41 13.56 10.22
C TYR A 121 -2.75 13.43 8.84
N GLY A 122 -1.74 12.57 8.70
CA GLY A 122 -1.09 12.34 7.41
C GLY A 122 -0.24 11.08 7.41
N LEU A 123 -0.07 10.53 6.21
CA LEU A 123 0.71 9.33 5.94
C LEU A 123 1.48 9.51 4.63
N ALA A 124 2.77 9.24 4.63
CA ALA A 124 3.58 9.20 3.41
C ALA A 124 4.52 8.00 3.41
N ALA A 125 4.42 7.16 2.38
CA ALA A 125 5.26 6.00 2.17
C ALA A 125 6.38 6.31 1.19
N THR A 126 7.60 5.90 1.53
CA THR A 126 8.79 5.96 0.66
C THR A 126 9.45 4.59 0.64
N ASN A 127 10.38 4.35 -0.29
CA ASN A 127 11.02 3.04 -0.42
C ASN A 127 11.73 2.57 0.88
N ASN A 128 12.15 3.51 1.74
CA ASN A 128 12.98 3.22 2.93
C ASN A 128 12.33 3.60 4.28
N ALA A 129 11.26 4.39 4.24
CA ALA A 129 10.66 4.96 5.44
C ALA A 129 9.16 5.24 5.27
N LEU A 130 8.43 5.11 6.36
CA LEU A 130 7.05 5.53 6.51
C LEU A 130 6.99 6.73 7.45
N TYR A 131 6.36 7.80 6.99
CA TYR A 131 6.14 9.01 7.76
C TYR A 131 4.69 9.09 8.20
N ILE A 132 4.46 9.28 9.50
CA ILE A 132 3.14 9.38 10.10
C ILE A 132 3.06 10.71 10.84
N LEU A 133 2.14 11.57 10.41
CA LEU A 133 1.92 12.88 11.02
C LEU A 133 0.78 12.78 12.04
N THR A 134 1.05 13.13 13.29
CA THR A 134 0.06 13.35 14.34
C THR A 134 -0.07 14.84 14.63
N CYS A 135 -0.97 15.24 15.54
CA CYS A 135 -1.09 16.64 15.95
C CYS A 135 0.19 17.19 16.58
N ASN A 136 0.97 16.33 17.23
CA ASN A 136 2.12 16.75 18.04
C ASN A 136 3.46 16.45 17.38
N LYS A 137 3.56 15.42 16.53
CA LYS A 137 4.85 14.89 16.04
C LYS A 137 4.75 14.32 14.63
N LEU A 138 5.88 14.36 13.92
CA LEU A 138 6.10 13.58 12.71
C LEU A 138 6.95 12.36 13.05
N HIS A 139 6.35 11.17 12.99
CA HIS A 139 7.03 9.91 13.25
C HIS A 139 7.66 9.36 11.98
N LYS A 140 8.86 8.78 12.07
CA LYS A 140 9.54 8.07 10.99
C LYS A 140 9.79 6.63 11.40
N TYR A 141 9.24 5.68 10.64
CA TYR A 141 9.47 4.25 10.81
C TYR A 141 10.25 3.70 9.64
N LYS A 142 11.20 2.80 9.90
CA LYS A 142 11.91 2.07 8.85
C LYS A 142 11.00 0.97 8.30
N VAL A 143 11.00 0.83 6.97
CA VAL A 143 10.19 -0.15 6.21
C VAL A 143 11.11 -0.95 5.32
#